data_AF-A0A930SG02-F1
#
_entry.id   AF-A0A930SG02-F1
#
_cell.length_a   1.000
_cell.length_b   1.000
_cell.length_c   1.000
_cell.angle_alpha   90.00
_cell.angle_beta   90.00
_cell.angle_gamma   90.00
#
_symmetry.space_group_name_H-M   'P 1'
#
loop_
_entity.id
_entity.type
_entity.pdbx_description
1 polymer ?
#
loop_
_entity_poly.entity_id
_entity_poly.type
_entity_poly.pdbx_seq_one_letter_code
_entity_poly.pdbx_strand_id
1 'polypeptide(L)'
;MLRKRWFRWLSPGLNIKRWLALFSCGVGLLIIGISLMFNYQWLAVLEDIVLAFSYDLTGFYNYNVLIAVGFVLLSIGAILMLIGTSKVIKTIIRAVLPNPDSKVSDIIFQNIRLDKGPKIVVIGGGTGLSNLLRGLKSHTSNLSAIVTVADDGGSSG
;
A
#
# COMPACT_ATOMS: atom_id res chain seq x y z
N MET A 1 17.31 11.78 -10.79
CA MET A 1 17.75 11.73 -9.37
C MET A 1 16.57 11.37 -8.46
N LEU A 2 16.30 10.07 -8.25
CA LEU A 2 15.15 9.56 -7.46
C LEU A 2 15.62 8.76 -6.23
N ARG A 3 16.63 9.26 -5.52
CA ARG A 3 17.20 8.54 -4.36
C ARG A 3 16.73 9.22 -3.07
N LYS A 4 16.17 8.43 -2.14
CA LYS A 4 15.92 8.73 -0.72
C LYS A 4 14.55 9.31 -0.28
N ARG A 5 13.42 8.82 -0.80
CA ARG A 5 12.10 9.05 -0.15
C ARG A 5 11.78 8.03 0.94
N TRP A 6 12.25 6.78 0.79
CA TRP A 6 12.02 5.66 1.72
C TRP A 6 12.61 5.87 3.12
N PHE A 7 13.76 6.55 3.25
CA PHE A 7 14.36 6.83 4.56
C PHE A 7 13.59 7.83 5.42
N ARG A 8 12.61 8.57 4.86
CA ARG A 8 11.76 9.48 5.65
C ARG A 8 10.80 8.74 6.57
N TRP A 9 10.51 7.45 6.33
CA TRP A 9 9.73 6.63 7.27
C TRP A 9 10.49 6.30 8.56
N LEU A 10 11.82 6.42 8.54
CA LEU A 10 12.69 6.26 9.71
C LEU A 10 12.97 7.58 10.42
N SER A 11 12.35 8.70 10.03
CA SER A 11 12.54 9.97 10.72
C SER A 11 12.00 9.89 12.17
N PRO A 12 12.73 10.44 13.16
CA PRO A 12 12.22 10.53 14.52
C PRO A 12 10.99 11.45 14.54
N GLY A 13 9.84 10.95 15.02
CA GLY A 13 8.57 11.70 15.08
C GLY A 13 7.33 10.87 14.75
N LEU A 14 7.43 9.81 13.94
CA LEU A 14 6.34 8.84 13.74
C LEU A 14 6.49 7.64 14.68
N ASN A 15 5.41 7.31 15.40
CA ASN A 15 5.33 6.16 16.33
C ASN A 15 5.44 4.77 15.64
N ILE A 16 5.60 4.72 14.32
CA ILE A 16 5.69 3.47 13.53
C ILE A 16 6.87 2.59 13.96
N LYS A 17 7.98 3.18 14.43
CA LYS A 17 9.20 2.44 14.80
C LYS A 17 8.97 1.41 15.91
N ARG A 18 8.14 1.74 16.91
CA ARG A 18 7.82 0.84 18.04
C ARG A 18 7.03 -0.38 17.56
N TRP A 19 6.04 -0.15 16.70
CA TRP A 19 5.23 -1.21 16.11
C TRP A 19 6.01 -2.07 15.13
N LEU A 20 6.92 -1.49 14.36
CA LEU A 20 7.77 -2.22 13.44
C LEU A 20 8.77 -3.12 14.18
N ALA A 21 9.30 -2.66 15.32
CA ALA A 21 10.12 -3.48 16.20
C ALA A 21 9.31 -4.63 16.83
N LEU A 22 8.09 -4.36 17.30
CA LEU A 22 7.18 -5.38 17.83
C LEU A 22 6.84 -6.44 16.77
N PHE A 23 6.53 -6.00 15.55
CA PHE A 23 6.24 -6.88 14.41
C PHE A 23 7.45 -7.75 14.07
N SER A 24 8.65 -7.16 13.98
CA SER A 24 9.89 -7.90 13.73
C SER A 24 10.17 -8.94 14.82
N CYS A 25 9.92 -8.59 16.09
CA CYS A 25 10.06 -9.51 17.21
C CYS A 25 9.06 -10.69 17.11
N GLY A 26 7.80 -10.39 16.77
CA GLY A 26 6.77 -11.41 16.55
C GLY A 26 7.10 -12.37 15.41
N VAL A 27 7.62 -11.86 14.28
CA VAL A 27 8.10 -12.70 13.17
C VAL A 27 9.23 -13.62 13.61
N GLY A 28 10.18 -13.10 14.41
CA GLY A 28 11.27 -13.91 14.97
C GLY A 28 10.76 -15.06 15.84
N LEU A 29 9.83 -14.78 16.75
CA LEU A 29 9.21 -15.80 17.60
C LEU A 29 8.46 -16.86 16.79
N LEU A 30 7.77 -16.47 15.72
CA LEU A 30 7.10 -17.41 14.83
C LEU A 30 8.09 -18.32 14.10
N ILE A 31 9.20 -17.77 13.58
CA ILE A 31 10.24 -18.57 12.92
C ILE A 31 10.82 -19.59 13.90
N ILE A 32 11.13 -19.16 15.13
CA ILE A 32 11.65 -20.05 16.17
C ILE A 32 10.62 -21.12 16.54
N GLY A 33 9.35 -20.74 16.74
CA GLY A 33 8.28 -21.68 17.07
C GLY A 33 8.05 -22.72 15.98
N ILE A 34 8.00 -22.29 14.71
CA ILE A 34 7.89 -23.19 13.55
C ILE A 34 9.12 -24.11 13.48
N SER A 35 10.33 -23.59 13.68
CA SER A 35 11.56 -24.39 13.67
C SER A 35 11.56 -25.46 14.78
N LEU A 36 11.00 -25.15 15.95
CA LEU A 36 10.88 -26.12 17.05
C LEU A 36 9.81 -27.18 16.78
N MET A 37 8.68 -26.80 16.16
CA MET A 37 7.63 -27.75 15.78
C MET A 37 8.06 -28.68 14.65
N PHE A 38 8.75 -28.14 13.64
CA PHE A 38 9.27 -28.87 12.48
C PHE A 38 10.66 -29.46 12.73
N ASN A 39 10.87 -30.10 13.89
CA ASN A 39 12.08 -30.85 14.21
C ASN A 39 12.57 -31.69 12.99
N TYR A 40 13.89 -31.84 12.85
CA TYR A 40 14.56 -32.59 11.78
C TYR A 40 13.92 -33.95 11.43
N GLN A 41 13.21 -34.57 12.37
CA GLN A 41 12.47 -35.82 12.15
C GLN A 41 11.43 -35.74 11.02
N TRP A 42 10.67 -34.65 10.90
CA TRP A 42 9.69 -34.51 9.82
C TRP A 42 10.35 -34.35 8.45
N LEU A 43 11.50 -33.68 8.40
CA LEU A 43 12.30 -33.55 7.19
C LEU A 43 12.93 -34.89 6.78
N ALA A 44 13.39 -35.69 7.76
CA ALA A 44 13.95 -37.01 7.52
C ALA A 44 12.91 -37.98 6.92
N VAL A 45 11.67 -37.97 7.41
CA VAL A 45 10.59 -38.79 6.83
C VAL A 45 10.29 -38.40 5.38
N LEU A 46 10.31 -37.10 5.06
CA LEU A 46 10.14 -36.64 3.67
C LEU A 46 11.32 -37.04 2.79
N GLU A 47 12.55 -36.95 3.30
CA GLU A 47 13.76 -37.40 2.61
C GLU A 47 13.69 -38.89 2.27
N ASP A 48 13.33 -39.73 3.25
CA ASP A 48 13.18 -41.18 3.06
C ASP A 48 12.12 -41.51 2.00
N ILE A 49 10.97 -40.81 2.00
CA ILE A 49 9.91 -41.00 1.00
C ILE A 49 10.42 -40.65 -0.41
N VAL A 50 11.13 -39.52 -0.56
CA VAL A 50 11.64 -39.07 -1.87
C VAL A 50 12.75 -39.99 -2.37
N LEU A 51 13.65 -40.43 -1.49
CA LEU A 51 14.73 -41.34 -1.82
C LEU A 51 14.22 -42.74 -2.16
N ALA A 52 13.22 -43.26 -1.44
CA ALA A 52 12.57 -44.52 -1.75
C ALA A 52 11.91 -44.50 -3.14
N PHE A 53 11.20 -43.40 -3.47
CA PHE A 53 10.62 -43.21 -4.80
C PHE A 53 11.70 -43.11 -5.90
N SER A 54 12.80 -42.41 -5.63
CA SER A 54 13.94 -42.32 -6.56
C SER A 54 14.62 -43.67 -6.76
N TYR A 55 14.73 -44.50 -5.71
CA TYR A 55 15.33 -45.82 -5.75
C TYR A 55 14.49 -46.77 -6.62
N ASP A 56 13.17 -46.73 -6.51
CA ASP A 56 12.26 -47.56 -7.33
C ASP A 56 12.36 -47.22 -8.83
N LEU A 57 12.57 -45.93 -9.16
CA LEU A 57 12.67 -45.47 -10.55
C LEU A 57 14.07 -45.65 -11.17
N THR A 58 15.13 -45.56 -10.37
CA THR A 58 16.52 -45.45 -10.88
C THR A 58 17.42 -46.60 -10.44
N GLY A 59 16.99 -47.41 -9.47
CA GLY A 59 17.75 -48.55 -8.91
C GLY A 59 18.90 -48.17 -7.97
N PHE A 60 19.16 -46.88 -7.75
CA PHE A 60 20.24 -46.37 -6.90
C PHE A 60 19.78 -45.19 -6.05
N TYR A 61 20.33 -45.07 -4.83
CA TYR A 61 20.13 -43.89 -3.99
C TYR A 61 20.91 -42.71 -4.55
N ASN A 62 20.21 -41.73 -5.12
CA ASN A 62 20.83 -40.56 -5.73
C ASN A 62 20.39 -39.28 -5.04
N TYR A 63 21.23 -38.75 -4.15
CA TYR A 63 20.99 -37.51 -3.41
C TYR A 63 20.82 -36.29 -4.32
N ASN A 64 21.31 -36.31 -5.56
CA ASN A 64 21.10 -35.22 -6.51
C ASN A 64 19.62 -35.06 -6.89
N VAL A 65 18.83 -36.14 -6.84
CA VAL A 65 17.39 -36.11 -7.11
C VAL A 65 16.66 -35.35 -6.01
N LEU A 66 17.04 -35.55 -4.75
CA LEU A 66 16.47 -34.83 -3.60
C LEU A 66 16.69 -33.31 -3.74
N ILE A 67 17.91 -32.91 -4.11
CA ILE A 67 18.25 -31.50 -4.34
C ILE A 67 17.42 -30.92 -5.49
N ALA A 68 17.29 -31.64 -6.61
CA ALA A 68 16.50 -31.20 -7.75
C ALA A 68 15.01 -31.04 -7.40
N VAL A 69 14.42 -32.00 -6.70
CA VAL A 69 13.03 -31.94 -6.21
C VAL A 69 12.85 -30.74 -5.26
N GLY A 70 13.82 -30.51 -4.36
CA GLY A 70 13.81 -29.35 -3.46
C GLY A 70 13.79 -28.02 -4.22
N PHE A 71 14.63 -27.85 -5.25
CA PHE A 71 14.63 -26.65 -6.09
C PHE A 71 13.32 -26.45 -6.84
N VAL A 72 12.72 -27.52 -7.38
CA VAL A 72 11.42 -27.46 -8.05
C VAL A 72 10.32 -27.03 -7.06
N LEU A 73 10.28 -27.63 -5.87
CA LEU A 73 9.28 -27.31 -4.85
C LEU A 73 9.40 -25.85 -4.38
N LEU A 74 10.63 -25.38 -4.15
CA LEU A 74 10.91 -23.98 -3.80
C LEU A 74 10.46 -23.01 -4.91
N SER A 75 10.75 -23.34 -6.17
CA SER A 75 10.37 -22.52 -7.31
C SER A 75 8.85 -22.43 -7.45
N ILE A 76 8.15 -23.56 -7.33
CA ILE A 76 6.67 -23.61 -7.36
C ILE A 76 6.09 -22.80 -6.20
N GLY A 77 6.61 -22.98 -4.99
CA GLY A 77 6.18 -22.24 -3.80
C GLY A 77 6.35 -20.73 -3.98
N ALA A 78 7.49 -20.28 -4.50
CA ALA A 78 7.75 -18.88 -4.78
C ALA A 78 6.77 -18.30 -5.83
N ILE A 79 6.51 -19.03 -6.91
CA ILE A 79 5.55 -18.62 -7.95
C ILE A 79 4.14 -18.47 -7.35
N LEU A 80 3.69 -19.45 -6.56
CA LEU A 80 2.39 -19.40 -5.88
C LEU A 80 2.30 -18.22 -4.92
N MET A 81 3.35 -17.94 -4.14
CA MET A 81 3.40 -16.77 -3.26
C MET A 81 3.29 -15.46 -4.02
N LEU A 82 4.02 -15.31 -5.13
CA LEU A 82 4.00 -14.10 -5.97
C LEU A 82 2.61 -13.89 -6.58
N ILE A 83 1.98 -14.95 -7.08
CA ILE A 83 0.62 -14.89 -7.65
C ILE A 83 -0.40 -14.57 -6.55
N GLY A 84 -0.33 -15.26 -5.41
CA GLY A 84 -1.24 -15.08 -4.28
C GLY A 84 -1.22 -13.66 -3.74
N THR A 85 -0.02 -13.14 -3.45
CA THR A 85 0.17 -11.78 -2.96
C THR A 85 -0.34 -10.76 -3.97
N SER A 86 -0.04 -10.94 -5.25
CA SER A 86 -0.52 -10.06 -6.32
C SER A 86 -2.05 -10.06 -6.45
N LYS A 87 -2.70 -11.20 -6.24
CA LYS A 87 -4.17 -11.29 -6.25
C LYS A 87 -4.79 -10.60 -5.05
N VAL A 88 -4.25 -10.80 -3.85
CA VAL A 88 -4.74 -10.14 -2.62
C VAL A 88 -4.69 -8.62 -2.77
N ILE A 89 -3.57 -8.07 -3.25
CA ILE A 89 -3.43 -6.64 -3.50
C ILE A 89 -4.50 -6.14 -4.48
N LYS A 90 -4.72 -6.85 -5.60
CA LYS A 90 -5.75 -6.48 -6.58
C LYS A 90 -7.16 -6.54 -6.02
N THR A 91 -7.47 -7.53 -5.18
CA THR A 91 -8.77 -7.66 -4.52
C THR A 91 -9.03 -6.52 -3.56
N ILE A 92 -8.04 -6.17 -2.72
CA ILE A 92 -8.15 -5.02 -1.80
C ILE A 92 -8.32 -3.72 -2.58
N ILE A 93 -7.54 -3.51 -3.65
CA ILE A 93 -7.66 -2.31 -4.48
C ILE A 93 -9.07 -2.19 -5.07
N ARG A 94 -9.62 -3.29 -5.60
CA ARG A 94 -11.01 -3.29 -6.14
C ARG A 94 -12.06 -3.09 -5.06
N ALA A 95 -11.84 -3.62 -3.85
CA ALA A 95 -12.76 -3.45 -2.73
C ALA A 95 -12.76 -2.01 -2.19
N VAL A 96 -11.60 -1.34 -2.20
CA VAL A 96 -11.44 0.04 -1.69
C VAL A 96 -11.77 1.09 -2.77
N LEU A 97 -11.52 0.80 -4.04
CA LEU A 97 -11.83 1.66 -5.19
C LEU A 97 -12.83 0.95 -6.12
N PRO A 98 -14.13 0.93 -5.76
CA PRO A 98 -15.16 0.24 -6.55
C PRO A 98 -15.37 0.82 -7.96
N ASN A 99 -15.01 2.09 -8.20
CA ASN A 99 -15.10 2.73 -9.52
C ASN A 99 -13.73 3.25 -9.98
N PRO A 100 -12.98 2.50 -10.81
CA PRO A 100 -11.85 3.01 -11.59
C PRO A 100 -12.30 3.86 -12.79
N ASP A 101 -13.53 4.38 -12.78
CA ASP A 101 -13.95 5.40 -13.73
C ASP A 101 -13.19 6.67 -13.42
N SER A 102 -12.44 7.15 -14.41
CA SER A 102 -11.51 8.29 -14.40
C SER A 102 -11.95 9.52 -13.60
N LYS A 103 -13.26 9.70 -13.39
CA LYS A 103 -13.84 10.80 -12.60
C LYS A 103 -13.26 10.93 -11.19
N VAL A 104 -13.06 9.83 -10.45
CA VAL A 104 -12.58 9.95 -9.06
C VAL A 104 -11.09 10.34 -9.01
N SER A 105 -10.27 9.76 -9.88
CA SER A 105 -8.87 10.18 -10.01
C SER A 105 -8.78 11.63 -10.46
N ASP A 106 -9.59 12.03 -11.45
CA ASP A 106 -9.57 13.39 -11.99
C ASP A 106 -9.97 14.43 -10.95
N ILE A 107 -10.98 14.15 -10.11
CA ILE A 107 -11.38 15.03 -9.00
C ILE A 107 -10.26 15.16 -7.95
N ILE A 108 -9.60 14.04 -7.59
CA ILE A 108 -8.49 14.06 -6.62
C ILE A 108 -7.30 14.84 -7.20
N PHE A 109 -6.91 14.58 -8.44
CA PHE A 109 -5.82 15.30 -9.11
C PHE A 109 -6.14 16.78 -9.29
N GLN A 110 -7.39 17.12 -9.61
CA GLN A 110 -7.86 18.50 -9.71
C GLN A 110 -7.77 19.22 -8.36
N ASN A 111 -8.24 18.61 -7.26
CA ASN A 111 -8.14 19.21 -5.93
C ASN A 111 -6.68 19.43 -5.50
N ILE A 112 -5.80 18.46 -5.73
CA ILE A 112 -4.36 18.62 -5.43
C ILE A 112 -3.73 19.76 -6.26
N ARG A 113 -4.18 19.96 -7.50
CA ARG A 113 -3.71 21.06 -8.35
C ARG A 113 -4.23 22.42 -7.86
N LEU A 114 -5.50 22.50 -7.49
CA LEU A 114 -6.13 23.73 -6.97
C LEU A 114 -5.55 24.14 -5.62
N ASP A 115 -5.15 23.18 -4.78
CA ASP A 115 -4.50 23.41 -3.48
C ASP A 115 -3.11 24.04 -3.60
N LYS A 116 -2.43 23.79 -4.72
CA LYS A 116 -1.17 24.47 -5.08
C LYS A 116 -1.38 25.79 -5.81
N GLY A 117 -2.64 26.19 -6.02
CA GLY A 117 -2.99 27.45 -6.66
C GLY A 117 -2.61 28.68 -5.82
N PRO A 118 -2.60 29.87 -6.44
CA PRO A 118 -2.29 31.12 -5.74
C PRO A 118 -3.25 31.35 -4.57
N LYS A 119 -2.74 31.93 -3.48
CA LYS A 119 -3.54 32.40 -2.35
C LYS A 119 -4.13 33.75 -2.71
N ILE A 120 -5.45 33.85 -2.76
CA ILE A 120 -6.15 35.07 -3.16
C ILE A 120 -7.08 35.50 -2.03
N VAL A 121 -6.92 36.74 -1.58
CA VAL A 121 -7.85 37.40 -0.66
C VAL A 121 -8.69 38.38 -1.46
N VAL A 122 -10.01 38.25 -1.36
CA VAL A 122 -10.97 39.15 -2.02
C VAL A 122 -11.68 39.98 -0.96
N ILE A 123 -11.77 41.29 -1.16
CA ILE A 123 -12.38 42.23 -0.22
C ILE A 123 -13.54 42.92 -0.94
N GLY A 124 -14.74 42.91 -0.35
CA GLY A 124 -15.91 43.56 -0.95
C GLY A 124 -17.23 43.16 -0.29
N GLY A 125 -18.34 43.24 -1.04
CA GLY A 125 -19.68 42.91 -0.57
C GLY A 125 -20.64 42.59 -1.73
N GLY A 126 -21.86 42.16 -1.39
CA GLY A 126 -22.94 41.92 -2.36
C GLY A 126 -22.75 40.72 -3.31
N THR A 127 -23.58 40.66 -4.35
CA THR A 127 -23.66 39.53 -5.29
C THR A 127 -22.45 39.42 -6.22
N GLY A 128 -21.80 40.55 -6.56
CA GLY A 128 -20.60 40.57 -7.41
C GLY A 128 -19.43 39.80 -6.82
N LEU A 129 -19.25 39.87 -5.50
CA LEU A 129 -18.24 39.09 -4.77
C LEU A 129 -18.52 37.58 -4.89
N SER A 130 -19.78 37.17 -4.74
CA SER A 130 -20.17 35.76 -4.83
C SER A 130 -19.95 35.16 -6.22
N ASN A 131 -20.20 35.95 -7.27
CA ASN A 131 -19.97 35.55 -8.66
C ASN A 131 -18.47 35.43 -8.97
N LEU A 132 -17.66 36.38 -8.50
CA LEU A 132 -16.20 36.34 -8.64
C LEU A 132 -15.60 35.11 -7.94
N LEU A 133 -15.98 34.84 -6.69
CA LEU A 133 -15.50 33.68 -5.95
C LEU A 133 -15.89 32.36 -6.63
N ARG A 134 -17.08 32.30 -7.24
CA ARG A 134 -17.53 31.12 -8.00
C ARG A 134 -16.68 30.86 -9.24
N GLY A 135 -16.27 31.92 -9.95
CA GLY A 135 -15.33 31.83 -11.07
C GLY A 135 -13.90 31.48 -10.64
N LEU A 136 -13.43 32.02 -9.51
CA LEU A 136 -12.09 31.74 -8.99
C LEU A 136 -11.93 30.30 -8.45
N LYS A 137 -13.02 29.67 -8.03
CA LYS A 137 -13.03 28.30 -7.51
C LYS A 137 -12.55 27.25 -8.51
N SER A 138 -12.60 27.54 -9.82
CA SER A 138 -12.05 26.66 -10.86
C SER A 138 -10.53 26.81 -11.06
N HIS A 139 -9.90 27.80 -10.41
CA HIS A 139 -8.48 28.14 -10.60
C HIS A 139 -7.65 27.94 -9.34
N THR A 140 -8.23 28.11 -8.14
CA THR A 140 -7.54 27.88 -6.85
C THR A 140 -8.54 27.52 -5.76
N SER A 141 -8.13 26.68 -4.79
CA SER A 141 -8.89 26.41 -3.57
C SER A 141 -8.49 27.33 -2.41
N ASN A 142 -7.44 28.13 -2.58
CA ASN A 142 -6.89 29.01 -1.56
C ASN A 142 -7.54 30.41 -1.59
N LEU A 143 -8.86 30.45 -1.41
CA LEU A 143 -9.65 31.68 -1.44
C LEU A 143 -10.05 32.11 -0.02
N SER A 144 -9.86 33.38 0.29
CA SER A 144 -10.40 34.01 1.50
C SER A 144 -11.16 35.27 1.11
N ALA A 145 -12.35 35.46 1.68
CA ALA A 145 -13.18 36.63 1.39
C ALA A 145 -13.37 37.45 2.67
N ILE A 146 -13.10 38.74 2.60
CA ILE A 146 -13.39 39.71 3.65
C ILE A 146 -14.62 40.48 3.18
N VAL A 147 -15.73 40.28 3.88
CA VAL A 147 -17.05 40.82 3.48
C VAL A 147 -17.42 42.00 4.36
N THR A 148 -17.85 43.09 3.74
CA THR A 148 -18.41 44.25 4.45
C THR A 148 -19.76 43.87 5.08
N VAL A 149 -19.93 44.16 6.37
CA VAL A 149 -21.19 43.92 7.12
C VAL A 149 -22.00 45.21 7.29
N ALA A 150 -21.66 46.27 6.56
CA ALA A 150 -22.23 47.61 6.74
C ALA A 150 -23.51 47.86 5.92
N ASP A 151 -24.07 46.83 5.28
CA ASP A 151 -25.28 46.93 4.47
C ASP A 151 -26.49 46.45 5.30
N ASP A 152 -27.41 47.37 5.61
CA ASP A 152 -28.69 47.10 6.30
C ASP A 152 -29.80 46.67 5.31
N GLY A 153 -29.46 46.39 4.05
CA GLY A 153 -30.39 46.16 2.96
C GLY A 153 -31.03 44.76 2.91
N GLY A 154 -32.16 44.58 3.60
CA GLY A 154 -33.41 43.92 3.17
C GLY A 154 -33.48 42.51 2.56
N SER A 155 -32.37 41.86 2.19
CA SER A 155 -32.35 40.56 1.50
C SER A 155 -31.54 39.47 2.23
N SER A 156 -31.10 39.73 3.47
CA SER A 156 -30.27 38.81 4.27
C SER A 156 -31.05 37.94 5.26
N GLY A 157 -32.35 37.78 5.04
CA GLY A 157 -33.22 36.79 5.72
C GLY A 157 -33.50 35.59 4.85
#